data_AF-A0A1X9YMM0-F1
#
_entry.id   AF-A0A1X9YMM0-F1
#
_cell.length_a   1.000
_cell.length_b   1.000
_cell.length_c   1.000
_cell.angle_alpha   90.00
_cell.angle_beta   90.00
_cell.angle_gamma   90.00
#
_symmetry.space_group_name_H-M   'P 1'
#
loop_
_entity.id
_entity.type
_entity.pdbx_description
1 polymer ?
#
loop_
_entity_poly.entity_id
_entity_poly.type
_entity_poly.pdbx_seq_one_letter_code
_entity_poly.pdbx_strand_id
1 'polypeptide(L)'
;MKTLYVTFILLTGLFIGISYKVKDDYFYLPYPNAIEFVLVLLLLLFTAVVLIWKKHRREKLFLGCASAATLLLVVNTMNYFLEWHPLNLSMPFTASQSFEVSHEPYKWQTATPISAGYDQADIEQYLKEVEGWERLRGLVVIKDGKLVVEKYQKGATRFSAFNVHSVTKSITSALTDISIQEGYLKSEEDYVMPLFPEYQKSGQNHPKERLTVAHLLSMRGGFTGWDGPQNVAQVMLNEEVSESKLGHEFKYFTGSHTVLSAVITKASKATTKEFAQEKLFKPLGIQCGFWRKVDGYYAGGDETYFTARDLARFGELYLNKGKVNGVQLLDSSWVDKSFTNYTSESKAFRTLGCYQETGYGYSWWLLNYNDKPVYTARGKGGQHILILPEENVVAVILQEWNMRKDSAKENAYLCRLLSILTKENKSTAYNTAHK
;
A
#
# COMPACT_ATOMS: atom_id res chain seq x y z
N MET A 1 8.32 46.62 -17.60
CA MET A 1 8.88 45.93 -16.41
C MET A 1 7.83 45.72 -15.33
N LYS A 2 7.21 46.76 -14.75
CA LYS A 2 6.14 46.60 -13.73
C LYS A 2 5.07 45.56 -14.09
N THR A 3 4.52 45.63 -15.31
CA THR A 3 3.55 44.65 -15.82
C THR A 3 4.08 43.23 -15.76
N LEU A 4 5.35 43.02 -16.12
CA LEU A 4 5.96 41.69 -16.14
C LEU A 4 6.21 41.15 -14.73
N TYR A 5 6.62 42.00 -13.78
CA TYR A 5 6.69 41.62 -12.36
C TYR A 5 5.33 41.11 -11.87
N VAL A 6 4.26 41.87 -12.14
CA VAL A 6 2.89 41.48 -11.78
C VAL A 6 2.51 40.16 -12.46
N THR A 7 2.84 39.97 -13.75
CA THR A 7 2.58 38.72 -14.46
C THR A 7 3.26 37.52 -13.79
N PHE A 8 4.55 37.61 -13.45
CA PHE A 8 5.26 36.51 -12.78
C PHE A 8 4.65 36.19 -11.41
N ILE A 9 4.27 37.20 -10.62
CA ILE A 9 3.62 37.01 -9.32
C ILE A 9 2.27 36.30 -9.49
N LEU A 10 1.41 36.79 -10.38
CA LEU A 10 0.10 36.20 -10.62
C LEU A 10 0.19 34.77 -11.17
N LEU A 11 1.13 34.52 -12.09
CA LEU A 11 1.35 33.20 -12.66
C LEU A 11 1.87 32.21 -11.62
N THR A 12 2.80 32.65 -10.75
CA THR A 12 3.31 31.82 -9.64
C THR A 12 2.19 31.49 -8.67
N GLY A 13 1.38 32.48 -8.28
CA GLY A 13 0.23 32.28 -7.39
C GLY A 13 -0.83 31.33 -7.98
N LEU A 14 -1.13 31.47 -9.28
CA LEU A 14 -2.01 30.56 -10.00
C LEU A 14 -1.46 29.12 -9.98
N PHE A 15 -0.17 28.93 -10.25
CA PHE A 15 0.44 27.59 -10.26
C PHE A 15 0.48 26.95 -8.87
N ILE A 16 0.72 27.74 -7.81
CA ILE A 16 0.57 27.27 -6.43
C ILE A 16 -0.88 26.79 -6.18
N GLY A 17 -1.87 27.58 -6.59
CA GLY A 17 -3.29 27.21 -6.45
C GLY A 17 -3.69 25.96 -7.23
N ILE A 18 -3.18 25.81 -8.46
CA ILE A 18 -3.36 24.59 -9.27
C ILE A 18 -2.71 23.39 -8.57
N SER A 19 -1.47 23.53 -8.09
CA SER A 19 -0.77 22.46 -7.37
C SER A 19 -1.52 22.04 -6.11
N TYR A 20 -2.06 23.01 -5.35
CA TYR A 20 -2.91 22.73 -4.19
C TYR A 20 -4.10 21.86 -4.62
N LYS A 21 -4.90 22.37 -5.56
CA LYS A 21 -6.15 21.73 -5.98
C LYS A 21 -5.92 20.32 -6.52
N VAL A 22 -4.88 20.14 -7.33
CA VAL A 22 -4.56 18.83 -7.92
C VAL A 22 -4.14 17.84 -6.84
N LYS A 23 -3.30 18.22 -5.88
CA LYS A 23 -2.80 17.28 -4.86
C LYS A 23 -3.84 16.96 -3.79
N ASP A 24 -4.71 17.93 -3.48
CA ASP A 24 -5.82 17.81 -2.53
C ASP A 24 -6.96 16.95 -3.14
N ASP A 25 -7.44 17.31 -4.33
CA ASP A 25 -8.58 16.63 -4.98
C ASP A 25 -8.19 15.27 -5.61
N TYR A 26 -6.94 15.12 -6.09
CA TYR A 26 -6.49 13.94 -6.85
C TYR A 26 -5.35 13.22 -6.14
N PHE A 27 -5.64 12.73 -4.93
CA PHE A 27 -4.68 12.04 -4.09
C PHE A 27 -4.27 10.64 -4.56
N TYR A 28 -4.73 10.23 -5.74
CA TYR A 28 -4.42 8.95 -6.35
C TYR A 28 -3.56 9.06 -7.60
N LEU A 29 -3.04 10.25 -7.86
CA LEU A 29 -2.15 10.46 -8.98
C LEU A 29 -0.95 9.51 -8.86
N PRO A 30 -0.63 8.79 -9.94
CA PRO A 30 0.45 7.82 -9.92
C PRO A 30 1.81 8.44 -9.60
N TYR A 31 1.95 9.72 -9.88
CA TYR A 31 3.14 10.50 -9.66
C TYR A 31 2.75 11.79 -8.94
N PRO A 32 2.57 11.74 -7.61
CA PRO A 32 2.01 12.86 -6.86
C PRO A 32 2.93 14.09 -6.88
N ASN A 33 4.23 13.91 -7.13
CA ASN A 33 5.21 14.98 -7.31
C ASN A 33 5.25 15.53 -8.75
N ALA A 34 4.69 14.85 -9.77
CA ALA A 34 4.84 15.27 -11.18
C ALA A 34 4.29 16.67 -11.47
N ILE A 35 3.18 17.06 -10.82
CA ILE A 35 2.52 18.33 -11.06
C ILE A 35 3.43 19.53 -10.78
N GLU A 36 4.25 19.47 -9.73
CA GLU A 36 5.11 20.60 -9.37
C GLU A 36 6.24 20.78 -10.39
N PHE A 37 6.78 19.69 -10.93
CA PHE A 37 7.77 19.73 -12.02
C PHE A 37 7.18 20.24 -13.34
N VAL A 38 5.96 19.82 -13.69
CA VAL A 38 5.28 20.31 -14.88
C VAL A 38 5.03 21.82 -14.78
N LEU A 39 4.54 22.31 -13.65
CA LEU A 39 4.26 23.73 -13.45
C LEU A 39 5.55 24.57 -13.44
N VAL A 40 6.63 24.06 -12.85
CA VAL A 40 7.96 24.70 -12.92
C VAL A 40 8.45 24.76 -14.37
N LEU A 41 8.31 23.66 -15.13
CA LEU A 41 8.71 23.64 -16.54
C LEU A 41 7.92 24.67 -17.36
N LEU A 42 6.60 24.76 -17.18
CA LEU A 42 5.77 25.76 -17.86
C LEU A 42 6.21 27.19 -17.54
N LEU A 43 6.59 27.45 -16.28
CA LEU A 43 7.09 28.76 -15.85
C LEU A 43 8.47 29.07 -16.47
N LEU A 44 9.35 28.09 -16.56
CA LEU A 44 10.66 28.22 -17.22
C LEU A 44 10.51 28.44 -18.73
N LEU A 45 9.55 27.75 -19.38
CA LEU A 45 9.22 27.96 -20.79
C LEU A 45 8.66 29.37 -21.03
N PHE A 46 7.74 29.83 -20.17
CA PHE A 46 7.26 31.21 -20.21
C PHE A 46 8.42 32.21 -20.08
N THR A 47 9.35 31.95 -19.15
CA THR A 47 10.56 32.76 -18.99
C THR A 47 11.40 32.80 -20.26
N ALA A 48 11.63 31.64 -20.89
CA ALA A 48 12.38 31.53 -22.14
C ALA A 48 11.73 32.34 -23.28
N VAL A 49 10.40 32.27 -23.42
CA VAL A 49 9.65 33.09 -24.37
C VAL A 49 9.84 34.58 -24.09
N VAL A 50 9.75 35.00 -22.83
CA VAL A 50 9.93 36.41 -22.43
C VAL A 50 11.36 36.93 -22.65
N LEU A 51 12.36 36.05 -22.68
CA LEU A 51 13.76 36.38 -22.96
C LEU A 51 14.05 36.66 -24.43
N ILE A 52 13.18 36.22 -25.36
CA ILE A 52 13.31 36.51 -26.80
C ILE A 52 13.44 38.04 -27.00
N TRP A 53 12.59 38.81 -26.32
CA TRP A 53 12.68 40.27 -26.31
C TRP A 53 13.93 40.77 -25.57
N LYS A 54 14.83 41.44 -26.31
CA LYS A 54 16.18 41.85 -25.86
C LYS A 54 16.23 42.76 -24.63
N LYS A 55 15.18 43.54 -24.36
CA LYS A 55 15.14 44.49 -23.23
C LYS A 55 15.02 43.77 -21.88
N HIS A 56 15.82 44.17 -20.89
CA HIS A 56 15.78 43.67 -19.50
C HIS A 56 15.95 42.15 -19.33
N ARG A 57 16.80 41.51 -20.14
CA ARG A 57 16.97 40.05 -20.10
C ARG A 57 17.42 39.51 -18.75
N ARG A 58 18.30 40.23 -18.03
CA ARG A 58 18.81 39.79 -16.73
C ARG A 58 17.70 39.80 -15.68
N GLU A 59 16.90 40.85 -15.64
CA GLU A 59 15.78 41.02 -14.72
C GLU A 59 14.67 39.99 -15.00
N LYS A 60 14.40 39.71 -16.28
CA LYS A 60 13.46 38.66 -16.71
C LYS A 60 13.90 37.26 -16.28
N LEU A 61 15.18 36.95 -16.48
CA LEU A 61 15.76 35.67 -16.07
C LEU A 61 15.69 35.53 -14.55
N PHE A 62 16.10 36.57 -13.82
CA PHE A 62 15.99 36.60 -12.36
C PHE A 62 14.55 36.37 -11.89
N LEU A 63 13.57 37.06 -12.47
CA LEU A 63 12.17 36.88 -12.14
C LEU A 63 11.68 35.46 -12.38
N GLY A 64 11.99 34.89 -13.55
CA GLY A 64 11.62 33.51 -13.87
C GLY A 64 12.22 32.50 -12.92
N CYS A 65 13.52 32.59 -12.63
CA CYS A 65 14.20 31.73 -11.68
C CYS A 65 13.66 31.89 -10.25
N ALA A 66 13.43 33.13 -9.80
CA ALA A 66 12.88 33.42 -8.48
C ALA A 66 11.45 32.88 -8.33
N SER A 67 10.61 33.03 -9.35
CA SER A 67 9.26 32.46 -9.39
C SER A 67 9.29 30.93 -9.36
N ALA A 68 10.21 30.29 -10.10
CA ALA A 68 10.34 28.83 -10.11
C ALA A 68 10.80 28.29 -8.75
N ALA A 69 11.79 28.94 -8.14
CA ALA A 69 12.25 28.61 -6.80
C ALA A 69 11.15 28.82 -5.74
N THR A 70 10.38 29.90 -5.86
CA THR A 70 9.25 30.19 -4.96
C THR A 70 8.16 29.12 -5.09
N LEU A 71 7.78 28.76 -6.31
CA LEU A 71 6.81 27.69 -6.57
C LEU A 71 7.26 26.38 -5.93
N LEU A 72 8.50 25.94 -6.20
CA LEU A 72 9.04 24.72 -5.61
C LEU A 72 9.10 24.77 -4.09
N LEU A 73 9.54 25.89 -3.51
CA LEU A 73 9.64 26.05 -2.07
C LEU A 73 8.26 25.96 -1.41
N VAL A 74 7.28 26.70 -1.92
CA VAL A 74 5.92 26.72 -1.38
C VAL A 74 5.27 25.34 -1.50
N VAL A 75 5.34 24.71 -2.68
CA VAL A 75 4.74 23.39 -2.90
C VAL A 75 5.40 22.32 -2.04
N ASN A 76 6.73 22.33 -1.90
CA ASN A 76 7.41 21.37 -1.00
C ASN A 76 7.10 21.62 0.47
N THR A 77 6.95 22.88 0.88
CA THR A 77 6.48 23.23 2.22
C THR A 77 5.08 22.67 2.45
N MET A 78 4.19 22.78 1.48
CA MET A 78 2.85 22.19 1.54
C MET A 78 2.89 20.67 1.56
N ASN A 79 3.72 20.03 0.72
CA ASN A 79 3.91 18.58 0.73
C ASN A 79 4.33 18.08 2.13
N TYR A 80 5.20 18.83 2.83
CA TYR A 80 5.62 18.52 4.19
C TYR A 80 4.49 18.61 5.20
N PHE A 81 3.74 19.72 5.22
CA PHE A 81 2.69 19.94 6.23
C PHE A 81 1.39 19.18 5.96
N LEU A 82 1.07 18.93 4.69
CA LEU A 82 -0.17 18.25 4.27
C LEU A 82 0.03 16.76 4.02
N GLU A 83 1.28 16.26 4.07
CA GLU A 83 1.63 14.84 3.92
C GLU A 83 1.01 14.20 2.66
N TRP A 84 1.11 14.89 1.52
CA TRP A 84 0.57 14.39 0.25
C TRP A 84 1.41 13.27 -0.37
N HIS A 85 2.73 13.34 -0.25
CA HIS A 85 3.66 12.29 -0.69
C HIS A 85 5.02 12.47 0.02
N PRO A 86 5.93 11.46 -0.03
CA PRO A 86 7.26 11.61 0.52
C PRO A 86 8.03 12.74 -0.19
N LEU A 87 8.73 13.60 0.56
CA LEU A 87 9.52 14.69 0.00
C LEU A 87 10.69 14.21 -0.86
N ASN A 88 11.28 13.08 -0.48
CA ASN A 88 12.42 12.48 -1.17
C ASN A 88 12.00 11.44 -2.21
N LEU A 89 10.72 11.44 -2.61
CA LEU A 89 10.23 10.51 -3.63
C LEU A 89 10.92 10.80 -4.96
N SER A 90 11.47 9.75 -5.56
CA SER A 90 12.14 9.82 -6.84
C SER A 90 11.27 10.47 -7.92
N MET A 91 11.92 11.16 -8.87
CA MET A 91 11.22 11.73 -10.01
C MET A 91 10.54 10.63 -10.85
N PRO A 92 9.34 10.91 -11.39
CA PRO A 92 8.43 9.94 -12.01
C PRO A 92 8.97 9.20 -13.24
N PHE A 93 10.11 9.63 -13.80
CA PHE A 93 10.65 9.11 -15.06
C PHE A 93 12.11 8.66 -14.99
N THR A 94 12.78 8.82 -13.84
CA THR A 94 14.23 8.63 -13.73
C THR A 94 14.62 7.44 -12.87
N ALA A 95 13.73 7.00 -11.98
CA ALA A 95 14.00 5.94 -11.03
C ALA A 95 12.71 5.30 -10.52
N SER A 96 12.90 4.27 -9.69
CA SER A 96 11.81 3.60 -9.00
C SER A 96 11.01 4.56 -8.13
N GLN A 97 9.67 4.39 -8.04
CA GLN A 97 8.83 5.20 -7.14
C GLN A 97 8.97 4.76 -5.68
N SER A 98 10.21 4.86 -5.20
CA SER A 98 10.68 4.56 -3.85
C SER A 98 11.61 5.68 -3.38
N PHE A 99 11.92 5.65 -2.08
CA PHE A 99 12.94 6.49 -1.46
C PHE A 99 13.67 5.70 -0.37
N GLU A 100 14.89 6.13 -0.03
CA GLU A 100 15.65 5.50 1.06
C GLU A 100 15.14 6.02 2.42
N VAL A 101 14.83 5.11 3.33
CA VAL A 101 14.49 5.47 4.71
C VAL A 101 15.75 5.86 5.49
N SER A 102 15.59 6.74 6.48
CA SER A 102 16.67 7.18 7.37
C SER A 102 16.88 6.27 8.59
N HIS A 103 15.96 5.35 8.85
CA HIS A 103 16.06 4.36 9.92
C HIS A 103 16.61 3.04 9.41
N GLU A 104 17.18 2.23 10.29
CA GLU A 104 17.55 0.87 9.93
C GLU A 104 16.29 0.00 9.81
N PRO A 105 16.07 -0.69 8.68
CA PRO A 105 15.03 -1.70 8.54
C PRO A 105 15.21 -2.83 9.54
N TYR A 106 14.15 -3.61 9.82
CA TYR A 106 14.22 -4.70 10.78
C TYR A 106 15.44 -5.62 10.57
N LYS A 107 16.24 -5.81 11.64
CA LYS A 107 17.48 -6.60 11.60
C LYS A 107 17.17 -8.07 11.83
N TRP A 108 17.15 -8.83 10.75
CA TRP A 108 16.97 -10.27 10.78
C TRP A 108 18.25 -11.03 11.17
N GLN A 109 18.07 -12.10 11.94
CA GLN A 109 19.07 -13.17 11.95
C GLN A 109 19.07 -13.85 10.58
N THR A 110 20.25 -14.18 10.07
CA THR A 110 20.41 -14.80 8.76
C THR A 110 20.64 -16.30 8.86
N ALA A 111 20.24 -17.03 7.83
CA ALA A 111 20.53 -18.44 7.61
C ALA A 111 20.87 -18.66 6.14
N THR A 112 21.65 -19.69 5.85
CA THR A 112 21.90 -20.08 4.46
C THR A 112 20.71 -20.89 3.93
N PRO A 113 20.48 -20.92 2.61
CA PRO A 113 19.47 -21.81 2.03
C PRO A 113 19.59 -23.25 2.50
N ILE A 114 20.82 -23.79 2.57
CA ILE A 114 21.09 -25.16 3.04
C ILE A 114 20.63 -25.36 4.49
N SER A 115 20.96 -24.46 5.41
CA SER A 115 20.57 -24.62 6.82
C SER A 115 19.07 -24.44 7.05
N ALA A 116 18.38 -23.79 6.11
CA ALA A 116 16.92 -23.69 6.05
C ALA A 116 16.26 -24.89 5.33
N GLY A 117 17.06 -25.85 4.86
CA GLY A 117 16.63 -27.07 4.19
C GLY A 117 16.21 -26.88 2.73
N TYR A 118 16.69 -25.83 2.07
CA TYR A 118 16.55 -25.63 0.62
C TYR A 118 17.80 -26.09 -0.12
N ASP A 119 17.61 -26.53 -1.37
CA ASP A 119 18.72 -26.77 -2.29
C ASP A 119 19.36 -25.43 -2.70
N GLN A 120 20.65 -25.27 -2.42
CA GLN A 120 21.36 -24.02 -2.70
C GLN A 120 21.42 -23.72 -4.20
N ALA A 121 21.67 -24.73 -5.04
CA ALA A 121 21.74 -24.54 -6.48
C ALA A 121 20.38 -24.13 -7.04
N ASP A 122 19.28 -24.64 -6.48
CA ASP A 122 17.93 -24.28 -6.91
C ASP A 122 17.57 -22.83 -6.59
N ILE A 123 17.97 -22.36 -5.40
CA ILE A 123 17.82 -20.96 -5.01
C ILE A 123 18.70 -20.04 -5.87
N GLU A 124 19.97 -20.38 -6.06
CA GLU A 124 20.89 -19.60 -6.92
C GLU A 124 20.37 -19.49 -8.36
N GLN A 125 19.87 -20.60 -8.90
CA GLN A 125 19.26 -20.64 -10.22
C GLN A 125 18.00 -19.77 -10.29
N TYR A 126 17.11 -19.84 -9.29
CA TYR A 126 15.94 -18.95 -9.23
C TYR A 126 16.33 -17.47 -9.13
N LEU A 127 17.33 -17.14 -8.31
CA LEU A 127 17.83 -15.78 -8.18
C LEU A 127 18.43 -15.25 -9.48
N LYS A 128 18.96 -16.12 -10.34
CA LYS A 128 19.39 -15.77 -11.70
C LYS A 128 18.21 -15.60 -12.65
N GLU A 129 17.21 -16.48 -12.60
CA GLU A 129 16.00 -16.40 -13.42
C GLU A 129 15.23 -15.08 -13.22
N VAL A 130 15.10 -14.63 -11.97
CA VAL A 130 14.40 -13.38 -11.63
C VAL A 130 15.18 -12.11 -11.99
N GLU A 131 16.40 -12.21 -12.52
CA GLU A 131 17.09 -11.03 -13.11
C GLU A 131 16.37 -10.54 -14.36
N GLY A 132 15.65 -11.44 -15.05
CA GLY A 132 14.75 -11.10 -16.16
C GLY A 132 13.39 -10.54 -15.72
N TRP A 133 13.12 -10.44 -14.41
CA TRP A 133 11.91 -9.84 -13.87
C TRP A 133 12.09 -8.32 -13.78
N GLU A 134 11.85 -7.62 -14.90
CA GLU A 134 12.11 -6.16 -15.02
C GLU A 134 11.48 -5.29 -13.93
N ARG A 135 10.33 -5.71 -13.40
CA ARG A 135 9.58 -5.00 -12.36
C ARG A 135 10.02 -5.36 -10.95
N LEU A 136 10.79 -6.42 -10.73
CA LEU A 136 11.26 -6.79 -9.40
C LEU A 136 12.19 -5.71 -8.83
N ARG A 137 11.98 -5.39 -7.56
CA ARG A 137 12.80 -4.43 -6.81
C ARG A 137 13.34 -5.03 -5.53
N GLY A 138 12.53 -5.82 -4.82
CA GLY A 138 12.95 -6.54 -3.62
C GLY A 138 12.28 -7.91 -3.52
N LEU A 139 13.06 -8.91 -3.13
CA LEU A 139 12.61 -10.23 -2.73
C LEU A 139 13.27 -10.54 -1.38
N VAL A 140 12.45 -10.81 -0.37
CA VAL A 140 12.89 -11.23 0.96
C VAL A 140 12.14 -12.52 1.32
N VAL A 141 12.85 -13.55 1.76
CA VAL A 141 12.24 -14.78 2.27
C VAL A 141 12.75 -15.04 3.68
N ILE A 142 11.80 -15.21 4.60
CA ILE A 142 12.01 -15.63 5.97
C ILE A 142 11.54 -17.07 6.11
N LYS A 143 12.37 -17.92 6.71
CA LYS A 143 12.07 -19.30 7.04
C LYS A 143 12.48 -19.54 8.48
N ASP A 144 11.57 -20.05 9.30
CA ASP A 144 11.81 -20.32 10.72
C ASP A 144 12.37 -19.10 11.48
N GLY A 145 11.83 -17.91 11.17
CA GLY A 145 12.23 -16.63 11.77
C GLY A 145 13.61 -16.10 11.34
N LYS A 146 14.21 -16.66 10.29
CA LYS A 146 15.51 -16.23 9.77
C LYS A 146 15.43 -15.82 8.31
N LEU A 147 16.18 -14.77 7.95
CA LEU A 147 16.34 -14.31 6.58
C LEU A 147 17.22 -15.30 5.81
N VAL A 148 16.63 -15.95 4.80
CA VAL A 148 17.28 -16.99 3.98
C VAL A 148 17.55 -16.56 2.55
N VAL A 149 16.72 -15.68 2.01
CA VAL A 149 16.89 -15.09 0.68
C VAL A 149 16.66 -13.60 0.78
N GLU A 150 17.58 -12.83 0.21
CA GLU A 150 17.46 -11.39 0.06
C GLU A 150 18.05 -11.00 -1.30
N LYS A 151 17.22 -10.43 -2.18
CA LYS A 151 17.66 -9.91 -3.48
C LYS A 151 17.00 -8.57 -3.74
N TYR A 152 17.81 -7.58 -4.09
CA TYR A 152 17.37 -6.29 -4.59
C TYR A 152 17.88 -6.07 -6.00
N GLN A 153 17.12 -5.37 -6.82
CA GLN A 153 17.47 -5.12 -8.22
C GLN A 153 17.14 -3.68 -8.64
N LYS A 154 17.73 -3.26 -9.77
CA LYS A 154 17.48 -1.96 -10.42
C LYS A 154 17.68 -0.76 -9.47
N GLY A 155 18.73 -0.82 -8.65
CA GLY A 155 19.12 0.25 -7.73
C GLY A 155 18.41 0.25 -6.38
N ALA A 156 17.41 -0.61 -6.17
CA ALA A 156 16.80 -0.78 -4.87
C ALA A 156 17.80 -1.39 -3.87
N THR A 157 17.62 -1.07 -2.60
CA THR A 157 18.41 -1.57 -1.47
C THR A 157 17.47 -2.04 -0.35
N ARG A 158 18.05 -2.58 0.73
CA ARG A 158 17.28 -2.89 1.94
C ARG A 158 16.59 -1.68 2.58
N PHE A 159 17.10 -0.48 2.33
CA PHE A 159 16.55 0.78 2.84
C PHE A 159 15.53 1.41 1.88
N SER A 160 15.32 0.86 0.68
CA SER A 160 14.31 1.38 -0.23
C SER A 160 12.90 1.07 0.28
N ALA A 161 12.13 2.11 0.61
CA ALA A 161 10.71 2.01 0.94
C ALA A 161 9.83 2.27 -0.30
N PHE A 162 8.87 1.39 -0.51
CA PHE A 162 7.96 1.39 -1.65
C PHE A 162 6.53 1.63 -1.20
N ASN A 163 5.72 2.29 -2.02
CA ASN A 163 4.28 2.29 -1.83
C ASN A 163 3.77 0.85 -1.92
N VAL A 164 3.30 0.31 -0.79
CA VAL A 164 2.82 -1.08 -0.72
C VAL A 164 1.37 -1.21 -1.17
N HIS A 165 0.73 -0.07 -1.51
CA HIS A 165 -0.66 0.03 -1.91
C HIS A 165 -1.54 -0.80 -0.97
N SER A 166 -2.38 -1.68 -1.51
CA SER A 166 -3.37 -2.41 -0.73
C SER A 166 -2.85 -3.46 0.26
N VAL A 167 -1.53 -3.62 0.41
CA VAL A 167 -0.99 -4.25 1.62
C VAL A 167 -1.35 -3.43 2.87
N THR A 168 -1.53 -2.11 2.76
CA THR A 168 -2.02 -1.24 3.85
C THR A 168 -3.31 -1.80 4.49
N LYS A 169 -4.20 -2.42 3.70
CA LYS A 169 -5.46 -2.97 4.20
C LYS A 169 -5.26 -4.01 5.30
N SER A 170 -4.27 -4.88 5.14
CA SER A 170 -3.92 -5.90 6.13
C SER A 170 -3.33 -5.27 7.40
N ILE A 171 -2.59 -4.16 7.26
CA ILE A 171 -2.09 -3.36 8.38
C ILE A 171 -3.28 -2.70 9.11
N THR A 172 -4.22 -2.09 8.39
CA THR A 172 -5.44 -1.51 8.99
C THR A 172 -6.28 -2.57 9.70
N SER A 173 -6.39 -3.79 9.16
CA SER A 173 -7.05 -4.92 9.83
C SER A 173 -6.40 -5.26 11.17
N ALA A 174 -5.06 -5.34 11.23
CA ALA A 174 -4.34 -5.55 12.48
C ALA A 174 -4.58 -4.42 13.50
N LEU A 175 -4.69 -3.17 13.03
CA LEU A 175 -5.00 -2.03 13.92
C LEU A 175 -6.44 -2.06 14.42
N THR A 176 -7.38 -2.61 13.64
CA THR A 176 -8.76 -2.82 14.09
C THR A 176 -8.82 -3.82 15.23
N ASP A 177 -8.09 -4.94 15.13
CA ASP A 177 -7.97 -5.91 16.23
C ASP A 177 -7.43 -5.25 17.50
N ILE A 178 -6.31 -4.54 17.39
CA ILE A 178 -5.71 -3.86 18.55
C ILE A 178 -6.68 -2.82 19.12
N SER A 179 -7.48 -2.14 18.28
CA SER A 179 -8.51 -1.21 18.75
C SER A 179 -9.61 -1.90 19.56
N ILE A 180 -9.97 -3.13 19.20
CA ILE A 180 -10.93 -3.97 19.94
C ILE A 180 -10.30 -4.43 21.27
N GLN A 181 -9.07 -4.94 21.23
CA GLN A 181 -8.35 -5.39 22.43
C GLN A 181 -8.15 -4.27 23.47
N GLU A 182 -7.91 -3.04 23.01
CA GLU A 182 -7.77 -1.85 23.87
C GLU A 182 -9.12 -1.28 24.33
N GLY A 183 -10.25 -1.87 23.89
CA GLY A 183 -11.60 -1.46 24.29
C GLY A 183 -12.10 -0.17 23.62
N TYR A 184 -11.44 0.31 22.56
CA TYR A 184 -11.93 1.45 21.78
C TYR A 184 -13.11 1.06 20.88
N LEU A 185 -13.12 -0.19 20.41
CA LEU A 185 -14.26 -0.84 19.77
C LEU A 185 -14.68 -2.02 20.65
N LYS A 186 -15.96 -2.35 20.68
CA LYS A 186 -16.45 -3.52 21.44
C LYS A 186 -16.19 -4.81 20.67
N SER A 187 -16.37 -4.78 19.35
CA SER A 187 -16.14 -5.92 18.45
C SER A 187 -16.15 -5.48 16.99
N GLU A 188 -15.86 -6.42 16.08
CA GLU A 188 -16.06 -6.24 14.65
C GLU A 188 -17.53 -6.09 14.23
N GLU A 189 -18.48 -6.39 15.11
CA GLU A 189 -19.91 -6.21 14.85
C GLU A 189 -20.41 -4.79 15.16
N ASP A 190 -19.53 -3.92 15.65
CA ASP A 190 -19.87 -2.52 15.89
C ASP A 190 -20.31 -1.82 14.60
N TYR A 191 -21.42 -1.11 14.68
CA TYR A 191 -21.92 -0.29 13.59
C TYR A 191 -21.00 0.88 13.31
N VAL A 192 -20.79 1.18 12.02
CA VAL A 192 -19.88 2.22 11.55
C VAL A 192 -20.49 3.62 11.69
N MET A 193 -21.76 3.79 11.32
CA MET A 193 -22.40 5.12 11.24
C MET A 193 -22.40 5.91 12.56
N PRO A 194 -22.61 5.31 13.76
CA PRO A 194 -22.56 6.05 15.02
C PRO A 194 -21.26 6.84 15.29
N LEU A 195 -20.15 6.48 14.65
CA LEU A 195 -18.87 7.19 14.75
C LEU A 195 -18.77 8.41 13.82
N PHE A 196 -19.72 8.56 12.89
CA PHE A 196 -19.77 9.62 11.89
C PHE A 196 -21.14 10.32 11.83
N PRO A 197 -21.64 10.88 12.95
CA PRO A 197 -22.92 11.59 12.95
C PRO A 197 -22.98 12.74 11.94
N GLU A 198 -21.83 13.33 11.57
CA GLU A 198 -21.75 14.37 10.54
C GLU A 198 -22.10 13.90 9.12
N TYR A 199 -22.09 12.58 8.86
CA TYR A 199 -22.42 11.99 7.56
C TYR A 199 -23.78 11.30 7.54
N GLN A 200 -24.53 11.38 8.63
CA GLN A 200 -25.89 10.88 8.73
C GLN A 200 -26.85 11.78 7.93
N LYS A 201 -26.79 11.69 6.60
CA LYS A 201 -27.66 12.44 5.67
C LYS A 201 -28.91 11.67 5.26
N SER A 202 -29.02 10.44 5.69
CA SER A 202 -30.06 9.53 5.25
C SER A 202 -31.06 9.32 6.36
N GLY A 203 -32.35 9.48 6.05
CA GLY A 203 -33.44 9.22 6.99
C GLY A 203 -33.32 7.83 7.64
N GLN A 204 -34.06 7.62 8.72
CA GLN A 204 -34.14 6.33 9.40
C GLN A 204 -34.28 5.18 8.37
N ASN A 205 -33.48 4.12 8.52
CA ASN A 205 -33.44 2.90 7.70
C ASN A 205 -32.58 2.89 6.41
N HIS A 206 -31.61 3.80 6.24
CA HIS A 206 -30.69 3.69 5.11
C HIS A 206 -29.70 2.52 5.25
N PRO A 207 -29.35 1.78 4.18
CA PRO A 207 -28.49 0.60 4.29
C PRO A 207 -27.11 0.83 4.92
N LYS A 208 -26.55 2.03 4.79
CA LYS A 208 -25.28 2.41 5.44
C LYS A 208 -25.34 2.37 6.98
N GLU A 209 -26.51 2.54 7.58
CA GLU A 209 -26.69 2.44 9.04
C GLU A 209 -26.40 1.02 9.56
N ARG A 210 -26.47 0.00 8.68
CA ARG A 210 -26.20 -1.41 9.00
C ARG A 210 -24.79 -1.87 8.65
N LEU A 211 -23.92 -0.97 8.16
CA LEU A 211 -22.51 -1.29 7.95
C LEU A 211 -21.86 -1.57 9.31
N THR A 212 -21.15 -2.69 9.40
CA THR A 212 -20.35 -3.06 10.57
C THR A 212 -18.87 -3.05 10.19
N VAL A 213 -18.00 -3.03 11.19
CA VAL A 213 -16.55 -3.16 10.99
C VAL A 213 -16.21 -4.46 10.22
N ALA A 214 -16.87 -5.57 10.52
CA ALA A 214 -16.72 -6.85 9.83
C ALA A 214 -17.10 -6.78 8.33
N HIS A 215 -18.15 -6.03 7.98
CA HIS A 215 -18.53 -5.80 6.59
C HIS A 215 -17.42 -5.09 5.80
N LEU A 216 -16.74 -4.12 6.42
CA LEU A 216 -15.63 -3.39 5.79
C LEU A 216 -14.38 -4.27 5.67
N LEU A 217 -14.03 -5.03 6.71
CA LEU A 217 -12.85 -5.90 6.75
C LEU A 217 -12.90 -7.02 5.71
N SER A 218 -14.09 -7.59 5.50
CA SER A 218 -14.33 -8.73 4.60
C SER A 218 -14.71 -8.33 3.18
N MET A 219 -14.74 -7.02 2.85
CA MET A 219 -15.19 -6.51 1.55
C MET A 219 -16.63 -6.91 1.19
N ARG A 220 -17.49 -6.99 2.21
CA ARG A 220 -18.92 -7.34 2.09
C ARG A 220 -19.82 -6.16 2.45
N GLY A 221 -19.35 -4.93 2.23
CA GLY A 221 -20.09 -3.71 2.53
C GLY A 221 -21.24 -3.39 1.57
N GLY A 222 -21.44 -4.15 0.49
CA GLY A 222 -22.53 -3.93 -0.47
C GLY A 222 -22.37 -2.67 -1.34
N PHE A 223 -21.20 -2.02 -1.35
CA PHE A 223 -20.92 -0.82 -2.13
C PHE A 223 -21.09 -1.05 -3.64
N THR A 224 -21.83 -0.18 -4.34
CA THR A 224 -22.13 -0.36 -5.77
C THR A 224 -21.11 0.31 -6.69
N GLY A 225 -20.33 1.29 -6.20
CA GLY A 225 -19.28 1.97 -6.96
C GLY A 225 -18.10 1.09 -7.36
N TRP A 226 -17.25 1.61 -8.22
CA TRP A 226 -16.01 0.92 -8.65
C TRP A 226 -14.92 1.05 -7.58
N ASP A 227 -14.03 0.06 -7.51
CA ASP A 227 -12.87 0.15 -6.63
C ASP A 227 -11.99 1.34 -7.04
N GLY A 228 -11.67 2.16 -6.06
CA GLY A 228 -10.82 3.30 -6.24
C GLY A 228 -10.48 3.97 -4.91
N PRO A 229 -9.43 4.78 -4.91
CA PRO A 229 -9.08 5.64 -3.79
C PRO A 229 -10.16 6.70 -3.59
N GLN A 230 -10.73 6.73 -2.38
CA GLN A 230 -11.79 7.64 -1.97
C GLN A 230 -11.53 8.12 -0.55
N ASN A 231 -11.90 9.37 -0.26
CA ASN A 231 -11.89 9.92 1.10
C ASN A 231 -13.13 9.45 1.88
N VAL A 232 -13.14 9.67 3.20
CA VAL A 232 -14.24 9.22 4.07
C VAL A 232 -15.58 9.84 3.66
N ALA A 233 -15.59 11.14 3.33
CA ALA A 233 -16.81 11.84 2.96
C ALA A 233 -17.42 11.28 1.66
N GLN A 234 -16.60 10.97 0.65
CA GLN A 234 -17.03 10.35 -0.60
C GLN A 234 -17.68 8.99 -0.34
N VAL A 235 -17.05 8.15 0.48
CA VAL A 235 -17.62 6.83 0.83
C VAL A 235 -18.91 6.99 1.64
N MET A 236 -18.92 7.83 2.66
CA MET A 236 -20.05 7.94 3.59
C MET A 236 -21.24 8.72 2.99
N LEU A 237 -21.00 9.69 2.11
CA LEU A 237 -22.06 10.53 1.53
C LEU A 237 -22.50 10.09 0.13
N ASN A 238 -21.58 9.64 -0.74
CA ASN A 238 -21.86 9.52 -2.18
C ASN A 238 -21.99 8.07 -2.65
N GLU A 239 -21.29 7.12 -2.02
CA GLU A 239 -21.40 5.71 -2.43
C GLU A 239 -22.76 5.12 -2.10
N GLU A 240 -23.35 4.34 -3.00
CA GLU A 240 -24.57 3.61 -2.68
C GLU A 240 -24.24 2.25 -2.07
N VAL A 241 -25.08 1.81 -1.12
CA VAL A 241 -24.99 0.48 -0.53
C VAL A 241 -26.24 -0.31 -0.91
N SER A 242 -26.04 -1.43 -1.60
CA SER A 242 -27.09 -2.37 -1.93
C SER A 242 -27.41 -3.25 -0.73
N GLU A 243 -28.64 -3.13 -0.21
CA GLU A 243 -29.11 -3.90 0.94
C GLU A 243 -29.07 -5.41 0.70
N SER A 244 -29.42 -5.88 -0.49
CA SER A 244 -29.40 -7.30 -0.83
C SER A 244 -27.98 -7.90 -0.92
N LYS A 245 -26.95 -7.06 -1.05
CA LYS A 245 -25.54 -7.49 -1.17
C LYS A 245 -24.76 -7.30 0.13
N LEU A 246 -25.19 -6.39 0.99
CA LEU A 246 -24.56 -6.10 2.28
C LEU A 246 -24.46 -7.39 3.11
N GLY A 247 -23.26 -7.71 3.56
CA GLY A 247 -22.99 -8.92 4.32
C GLY A 247 -23.13 -10.22 3.52
N HIS A 248 -23.27 -10.19 2.18
CA HIS A 248 -23.49 -11.39 1.37
C HIS A 248 -22.49 -11.54 0.22
N GLU A 249 -22.26 -10.49 -0.56
CA GLU A 249 -21.37 -10.57 -1.73
C GLU A 249 -19.99 -9.96 -1.46
N PHE A 250 -18.94 -10.66 -1.87
CA PHE A 250 -17.60 -10.08 -1.94
C PHE A 250 -17.52 -9.09 -3.10
N LYS A 251 -17.13 -7.85 -2.78
CA LYS A 251 -16.70 -6.87 -3.76
C LYS A 251 -15.56 -6.04 -3.21
N TYR A 252 -14.39 -6.23 -3.81
CA TYR A 252 -13.19 -5.49 -3.45
C TYR A 252 -13.42 -3.98 -3.57
N PHE A 253 -13.20 -3.24 -2.48
CA PHE A 253 -13.50 -1.81 -2.41
C PHE A 253 -12.59 -1.09 -1.40
N THR A 254 -11.67 -0.29 -1.90
CA THR A 254 -10.63 0.40 -1.12
C THR A 254 -11.22 1.42 -0.14
N GLY A 255 -12.36 2.04 -0.49
CA GLY A 255 -13.08 2.94 0.41
C GLY A 255 -13.51 2.31 1.73
N SER A 256 -13.70 0.98 1.80
CA SER A 256 -13.98 0.28 3.06
C SER A 256 -12.86 0.49 4.09
N HIS A 257 -11.61 0.42 3.64
CA HIS A 257 -10.45 0.60 4.51
C HIS A 257 -10.15 2.07 4.81
N THR A 258 -10.50 2.99 3.91
CA THR A 258 -10.51 4.43 4.24
C THR A 258 -11.41 4.68 5.45
N VAL A 259 -12.62 4.13 5.43
CA VAL A 259 -13.56 4.27 6.55
C VAL A 259 -13.06 3.54 7.80
N LEU A 260 -12.48 2.34 7.69
CA LEU A 260 -11.88 1.64 8.85
C LEU A 260 -10.77 2.45 9.53
N SER A 261 -9.89 3.09 8.77
CA SER A 261 -8.87 3.99 9.35
C SER A 261 -9.52 5.14 10.12
N ALA A 262 -10.59 5.72 9.57
CA ALA A 262 -11.32 6.78 10.25
C ALA A 262 -12.07 6.28 11.49
N VAL A 263 -12.60 5.05 11.47
CA VAL A 263 -13.19 4.38 12.64
C VAL A 263 -12.16 4.26 13.77
N ILE A 264 -10.94 3.76 13.47
CA ILE A 264 -9.84 3.67 14.44
C ILE A 264 -9.52 5.06 15.02
N THR A 265 -9.44 6.07 14.16
CA THR A 265 -9.16 7.45 14.57
C THR A 265 -10.25 8.01 15.50
N LYS A 266 -11.53 7.83 15.14
CA LYS A 266 -12.68 8.30 15.93
C LYS A 266 -12.79 7.60 17.28
N ALA A 267 -12.58 6.28 17.30
CA ALA A 267 -12.70 5.46 18.50
C ALA A 267 -11.55 5.71 19.49
N SER A 268 -10.31 5.71 19.01
CA SER A 268 -9.11 5.90 19.85
C SER A 268 -8.82 7.35 20.20
N LYS A 269 -9.36 8.31 19.41
CA LYS A 269 -9.03 9.74 19.45
C LYS A 269 -7.57 10.08 19.12
N ALA A 270 -6.76 9.09 18.72
CA ALA A 270 -5.44 9.26 18.13
C ALA A 270 -5.54 9.15 16.61
N THR A 271 -4.62 9.76 15.86
CA THR A 271 -4.59 9.47 14.41
C THR A 271 -4.18 8.02 14.17
N THR A 272 -4.65 7.40 13.08
CA THR A 272 -4.28 6.01 12.74
C THR A 272 -2.77 5.79 12.68
N LYS A 273 -2.00 6.78 12.19
CA LYS A 273 -0.53 6.69 12.15
C LYS A 273 0.10 6.70 13.54
N GLU A 274 -0.35 7.57 14.45
CA GLU A 274 0.13 7.60 15.84
C GLU A 274 -0.23 6.30 16.57
N PHE A 275 -1.49 5.86 16.41
CA PHE A 275 -1.96 4.60 16.97
C PHE A 275 -1.14 3.42 16.46
N ALA A 276 -0.90 3.33 15.15
CA ALA A 276 -0.09 2.28 14.54
C ALA A 276 1.37 2.34 15.00
N GLN A 277 1.94 3.53 15.10
CA GLN A 277 3.33 3.70 15.56
C GLN A 277 3.50 3.15 16.98
N GLU A 278 2.61 3.50 17.89
CA GLU A 278 2.74 3.07 19.30
C GLU A 278 2.32 1.62 19.50
N LYS A 279 1.22 1.18 18.89
CA LYS A 279 0.58 -0.08 19.21
C LYS A 279 0.94 -1.24 18.29
N LEU A 280 1.50 -0.99 17.10
CA LEU A 280 1.86 -2.05 16.14
C LEU A 280 3.33 -1.98 15.74
N PHE A 281 3.77 -0.85 15.18
CA PHE A 281 5.09 -0.75 14.56
C PHE A 281 6.23 -0.80 15.58
N LYS A 282 6.12 -0.05 16.68
CA LYS A 282 7.11 -0.07 17.76
C LYS A 282 7.25 -1.45 18.43
N PRO A 283 6.17 -2.16 18.81
CA PRO A 283 6.25 -3.55 19.29
C PRO A 283 6.89 -4.52 18.28
N LEU A 284 6.64 -4.33 16.97
CA LEU A 284 7.24 -5.13 15.92
C LEU A 284 8.72 -4.80 15.66
N GLY A 285 9.17 -3.61 16.07
CA GLY A 285 10.49 -3.07 15.76
C GLY A 285 10.64 -2.57 14.32
N ILE A 286 9.54 -2.13 13.71
CA ILE A 286 9.49 -1.62 12.33
C ILE A 286 9.09 -0.14 12.32
N GLN A 287 9.27 0.53 11.17
CA GLN A 287 8.81 1.90 10.98
C GLN A 287 8.15 2.06 9.61
N CYS A 288 7.11 2.90 9.56
CA CYS A 288 6.48 3.32 8.32
C CYS A 288 7.28 4.50 7.76
N GLY A 289 7.84 4.36 6.56
CA GLY A 289 8.63 5.41 5.92
C GLY A 289 7.80 6.64 5.57
N PHE A 290 6.56 6.42 5.13
CA PHE A 290 5.60 7.48 4.84
C PHE A 290 4.18 6.91 4.86
N TRP A 291 3.23 7.71 5.32
CA TRP A 291 1.81 7.39 5.27
C TRP A 291 1.04 8.63 4.85
N ARG A 292 0.32 8.53 3.73
CA ARG A 292 -0.48 9.64 3.21
C ARG A 292 -1.65 9.99 4.12
N LYS A 293 -1.89 11.30 4.28
CA LYS A 293 -3.08 11.87 4.91
C LYS A 293 -4.02 12.45 3.85
N VAL A 294 -5.32 12.20 4.01
CA VAL A 294 -6.41 12.65 3.13
C VAL A 294 -7.59 13.09 4.00
N ASP A 295 -8.03 14.34 3.85
CA ASP A 295 -9.17 14.92 4.58
C ASP A 295 -9.17 14.64 6.09
N GLY A 296 -8.01 14.82 6.72
CA GLY A 296 -7.83 14.66 8.16
C GLY A 296 -7.54 13.23 8.63
N TYR A 297 -7.72 12.22 7.77
CA TYR A 297 -7.49 10.81 8.10
C TYR A 297 -6.30 10.24 7.33
N TYR A 298 -5.57 9.29 7.92
CA TYR A 298 -4.56 8.55 7.16
C TYR A 298 -5.22 7.49 6.29
N ALA A 299 -4.72 7.28 5.08
CA ALA A 299 -5.31 6.34 4.12
C ALA A 299 -5.23 4.90 4.65
N GLY A 300 -6.37 4.24 4.92
CA GLY A 300 -6.35 2.84 5.39
C GLY A 300 -6.25 1.80 4.27
N GLY A 301 -6.48 2.21 3.03
CA GLY A 301 -6.61 1.31 1.90
C GLY A 301 -5.35 1.14 1.05
N ASP A 302 -4.40 2.08 1.16
CA ASP A 302 -3.23 2.23 0.30
C ASP A 302 -2.21 3.25 0.88
N GLU A 303 -1.28 3.73 0.06
CA GLU A 303 -0.40 4.88 0.33
C GLU A 303 0.43 4.84 1.63
N THR A 304 0.86 3.63 2.01
CA THR A 304 1.92 3.43 3.01
C THR A 304 3.21 2.97 2.35
N TYR A 305 4.33 3.37 2.93
CA TYR A 305 5.66 3.07 2.41
C TYR A 305 6.46 2.27 3.42
N PHE A 306 6.89 1.07 3.01
CA PHE A 306 7.67 0.16 3.85
C PHE A 306 8.82 -0.47 3.07
N THR A 307 9.84 -0.89 3.81
CA THR A 307 10.91 -1.72 3.28
C THR A 307 10.48 -3.19 3.23
N ALA A 308 11.14 -4.00 2.39
CA ALA A 308 10.83 -5.43 2.30
C ALA A 308 11.05 -6.18 3.63
N ARG A 309 12.05 -5.78 4.42
CA ARG A 309 12.37 -6.41 5.72
C ARG A 309 11.30 -6.13 6.76
N ASP A 310 10.76 -4.92 6.80
CA ASP A 310 9.72 -4.52 7.74
C ASP A 310 8.39 -5.23 7.43
N LEU A 311 8.05 -5.34 6.15
CA LEU A 311 6.88 -6.11 5.72
C LEU A 311 7.00 -7.60 6.05
N ALA A 312 8.21 -8.15 5.95
CA ALA A 312 8.43 -9.55 6.32
C ALA A 312 8.18 -9.78 7.81
N ARG A 313 8.50 -8.79 8.66
CA ARG A 313 8.26 -8.84 10.11
C ARG A 313 6.77 -8.74 10.43
N PHE A 314 6.03 -7.94 9.66
CA PHE A 314 4.56 -7.92 9.73
C PHE A 314 3.93 -9.24 9.25
N GLY A 315 4.47 -9.87 8.21
CA GLY A 315 4.04 -11.22 7.79
C GLY A 315 4.32 -12.28 8.86
N GLU A 316 5.47 -12.19 9.53
CA GLU A 316 5.86 -13.11 10.61
C GLU A 316 4.93 -13.01 11.83
N LEU A 317 4.40 -11.83 12.13
CA LEU A 317 3.38 -11.65 13.17
C LEU A 317 2.16 -12.56 12.92
N TYR A 318 1.66 -12.58 11.68
CA TYR A 318 0.51 -13.42 11.30
C TYR A 318 0.89 -14.90 11.21
N LEU A 319 2.07 -15.23 10.69
CA LEU A 319 2.59 -16.60 10.69
C LEU A 319 2.64 -17.18 12.11
N ASN A 320 3.05 -16.36 13.08
CA ASN A 320 3.13 -16.71 14.50
C ASN A 320 1.81 -16.49 15.26
N LYS A 321 0.67 -16.47 14.58
CA LYS A 321 -0.67 -16.32 15.18
C LYS A 321 -0.80 -15.12 16.13
N GLY A 322 -0.24 -13.98 15.70
CA GLY A 322 -0.31 -12.71 16.41
C GLY A 322 0.78 -12.52 17.47
N LYS A 323 1.73 -13.44 17.61
CA LYS A 323 2.83 -13.31 18.58
C LYS A 323 4.06 -12.65 17.98
N VAL A 324 4.67 -11.77 18.75
CA VAL A 324 5.98 -11.18 18.48
C VAL A 324 6.84 -11.29 19.74
N ASN A 325 8.04 -11.84 19.62
CA ASN A 325 8.98 -12.01 20.74
C ASN A 325 8.35 -12.68 22.00
N GLY A 326 7.42 -13.62 21.79
CA GLY A 326 6.70 -14.31 22.86
C GLY A 326 5.50 -13.55 23.45
N VAL A 327 5.28 -12.29 23.07
CA VAL A 327 4.14 -11.47 23.49
C VAL A 327 3.03 -11.55 22.45
N GLN A 328 1.78 -11.73 22.91
CA GLN A 328 0.61 -11.67 22.05
C GLN A 328 0.31 -10.21 21.70
N LEU A 329 0.40 -9.86 20.42
CA LEU A 329 0.14 -8.51 19.92
C LEU A 329 -1.21 -8.42 19.20
N LEU A 330 -1.53 -9.42 18.37
CA LEU A 330 -2.88 -9.58 17.79
C LEU A 330 -3.58 -10.74 18.46
N ASP A 331 -4.90 -10.70 18.64
CA ASP A 331 -5.62 -11.88 19.13
C ASP A 331 -5.45 -13.04 18.14
N SER A 332 -5.17 -14.25 18.63
CA SER A 332 -4.97 -15.40 17.74
C SER A 332 -6.23 -15.75 16.95
N SER A 333 -7.41 -15.54 17.55
CA SER A 333 -8.69 -15.69 16.85
C SER A 333 -8.88 -14.61 15.78
N TRP A 334 -8.30 -13.43 15.92
CA TRP A 334 -8.29 -12.42 14.84
C TRP A 334 -7.45 -12.87 13.65
N VAL A 335 -6.31 -13.52 13.89
CA VAL A 335 -5.51 -14.12 12.83
C VAL A 335 -6.29 -15.23 12.11
N ASP A 336 -6.97 -16.09 12.86
CA ASP A 336 -7.80 -17.15 12.27
C ASP A 336 -8.98 -16.56 11.45
N LYS A 337 -9.64 -15.49 11.95
CA LYS A 337 -10.65 -14.72 11.19
C LYS A 337 -10.05 -14.09 9.94
N SER A 338 -8.84 -13.55 10.03
CA SER A 338 -8.12 -12.98 8.88
C SER A 338 -7.88 -13.98 7.77
N PHE A 339 -7.76 -15.27 8.10
CA PHE A 339 -7.54 -16.37 7.16
C PHE A 339 -8.81 -17.20 6.84
N THR A 340 -9.97 -16.79 7.37
CA THR A 340 -11.26 -17.44 7.11
C THR A 340 -11.89 -16.89 5.84
N ASN A 341 -12.40 -17.75 4.95
CA ASN A 341 -13.14 -17.29 3.79
C ASN A 341 -14.57 -16.90 4.18
N TYR A 342 -14.94 -15.65 3.92
CA TYR A 342 -16.28 -15.13 4.22
C TYR A 342 -17.23 -15.12 3.01
N THR A 343 -16.81 -15.62 1.85
CA THR A 343 -17.64 -15.66 0.65
C THR A 343 -17.47 -16.99 -0.06
N SER A 344 -18.55 -17.76 -0.20
CA SER A 344 -18.51 -19.11 -0.79
C SER A 344 -17.97 -19.10 -2.22
N GLU A 345 -18.41 -18.14 -3.06
CA GLU A 345 -17.95 -18.00 -4.44
C GLU A 345 -17.94 -16.52 -4.88
N SER A 346 -16.94 -16.14 -5.68
CA SER A 346 -16.90 -14.83 -6.34
C SER A 346 -16.25 -14.93 -7.71
N LYS A 347 -16.84 -14.25 -8.70
CA LYS A 347 -16.25 -14.10 -10.05
C LYS A 347 -14.93 -13.32 -10.04
N ALA A 348 -14.58 -12.67 -8.93
CA ALA A 348 -13.32 -11.96 -8.76
C ALA A 348 -12.13 -12.91 -8.51
N PHE A 349 -12.39 -14.15 -8.06
CA PHE A 349 -11.37 -15.14 -7.74
C PHE A 349 -10.89 -15.86 -9.00
N ARG A 350 -9.57 -15.93 -9.19
CA ARG A 350 -8.93 -16.39 -10.43
C ARG A 350 -7.94 -17.52 -10.18
N THR A 351 -7.75 -18.34 -11.19
CA THR A 351 -6.58 -19.23 -11.32
C THR A 351 -5.44 -18.45 -11.98
N LEU A 352 -4.28 -18.43 -11.34
CA LEU A 352 -3.12 -17.59 -11.69
C LEU A 352 -1.89 -18.46 -11.95
N GLY A 353 -2.03 -19.38 -12.90
CA GLY A 353 -1.05 -20.44 -13.17
C GLY A 353 -1.22 -21.58 -12.17
N CYS A 354 -0.19 -21.84 -11.38
CA CYS A 354 -0.14 -22.98 -10.45
C CYS A 354 -0.92 -22.78 -9.13
N TYR A 355 -1.52 -21.61 -8.88
CA TYR A 355 -2.29 -21.34 -7.67
C TYR A 355 -3.63 -20.67 -8.00
N GLN A 356 -4.60 -20.83 -7.11
CA GLN A 356 -5.95 -20.31 -7.25
C GLN A 356 -6.28 -19.36 -6.10
N GLU A 357 -6.92 -18.23 -6.38
CA GLU A 357 -7.59 -17.42 -5.36
C GLU A 357 -8.85 -18.16 -4.90
N THR A 358 -8.97 -18.49 -3.62
CA THR A 358 -10.08 -19.28 -3.08
C THR A 358 -10.97 -18.49 -2.14
N GLY A 359 -10.55 -17.30 -1.73
CA GLY A 359 -11.35 -16.48 -0.82
C GLY A 359 -10.69 -15.17 -0.42
N TYR A 360 -11.39 -14.45 0.45
CA TYR A 360 -10.91 -13.25 1.11
C TYR A 360 -11.38 -13.26 2.57
N GLY A 361 -10.44 -13.05 3.50
CA GLY A 361 -10.70 -12.96 4.93
C GLY A 361 -10.76 -11.51 5.42
N TYR A 362 -10.36 -11.26 6.67
CA TYR A 362 -10.20 -9.89 7.17
C TYR A 362 -8.96 -9.22 6.60
N SER A 363 -9.11 -8.72 5.38
CA SER A 363 -8.10 -7.98 4.62
C SER A 363 -6.92 -8.83 4.11
N TRP A 364 -7.14 -10.13 3.92
CA TRP A 364 -6.15 -11.07 3.36
C TRP A 364 -6.78 -11.88 2.24
N TRP A 365 -6.02 -12.04 1.15
CA TRP A 365 -6.39 -12.98 0.09
C TRP A 365 -5.99 -14.39 0.52
N LEU A 366 -6.88 -15.35 0.24
CA LEU A 366 -6.67 -16.75 0.50
C LEU A 366 -6.39 -17.43 -0.84
N LEU A 367 -5.29 -18.16 -0.92
CA LEU A 367 -4.91 -18.93 -2.10
C LEU A 367 -4.85 -20.41 -1.76
N ASN A 368 -5.09 -21.23 -2.76
CA ASN A 368 -4.73 -22.63 -2.77
C ASN A 368 -3.56 -22.86 -3.74
N TYR A 369 -2.50 -23.50 -3.26
CA TYR A 369 -1.39 -23.98 -4.07
C TYR A 369 -1.19 -25.47 -3.76
N ASN A 370 -1.57 -26.35 -4.67
CA ASN A 370 -1.51 -27.81 -4.50
C ASN A 370 -2.10 -28.30 -3.17
N ASP A 371 -3.33 -27.90 -2.88
CA ASP A 371 -4.08 -28.22 -1.66
C ASP A 371 -3.50 -27.65 -0.36
N LYS A 372 -2.50 -26.76 -0.47
CA LYS A 372 -1.94 -26.01 0.66
C LYS A 372 -2.42 -24.57 0.68
N PRO A 373 -2.81 -24.04 1.85
CA PRO A 373 -3.21 -22.66 1.99
C PRO A 373 -1.99 -21.73 1.91
N VAL A 374 -2.09 -20.70 1.07
CA VAL A 374 -1.17 -19.57 1.07
C VAL A 374 -1.96 -18.30 1.32
N TYR A 375 -1.62 -17.57 2.37
CA TYR A 375 -2.28 -16.31 2.70
C TYR A 375 -1.47 -15.13 2.19
N THR A 376 -2.13 -14.12 1.64
CA THR A 376 -1.39 -13.00 1.06
C THR A 376 -2.05 -11.64 1.17
N ALA A 377 -1.26 -10.67 1.63
CA ALA A 377 -1.54 -9.26 1.42
C ALA A 377 -1.06 -8.87 0.02
N ARG A 378 -1.94 -8.30 -0.80
CA ARG A 378 -1.63 -7.93 -2.20
C ARG A 378 -1.89 -6.45 -2.45
N GLY A 379 -0.86 -5.76 -2.88
CA GLY A 379 -0.91 -4.38 -3.35
C GLY A 379 -0.92 -4.30 -4.88
N LYS A 380 -1.46 -3.19 -5.39
CA LYS A 380 -1.40 -2.85 -6.81
C LYS A 380 0.04 -2.94 -7.33
N GLY A 381 0.19 -3.47 -8.53
CA GLY A 381 1.49 -3.55 -9.18
C GLY A 381 2.43 -4.63 -8.62
N GLY A 382 1.94 -5.55 -7.79
CA GLY A 382 2.70 -6.75 -7.42
C GLY A 382 3.49 -6.64 -6.12
N GLN A 383 2.94 -5.88 -5.17
CA GLN A 383 3.42 -5.87 -3.79
C GLN A 383 2.79 -7.06 -3.08
N HIS A 384 3.61 -7.95 -2.52
CA HIS A 384 3.13 -9.17 -1.89
C HIS A 384 3.79 -9.37 -0.54
N ILE A 385 2.97 -9.74 0.44
CA ILE A 385 3.40 -10.55 1.59
C ILE A 385 2.71 -11.90 1.40
N LEU A 386 3.48 -12.98 1.37
CA LEU A 386 3.01 -14.36 1.26
C LEU A 386 3.33 -15.07 2.57
N ILE A 387 2.36 -15.79 3.11
CA ILE A 387 2.49 -16.59 4.33
C ILE A 387 2.15 -18.02 3.96
N LEU A 388 3.11 -18.91 4.21
CA LEU A 388 2.97 -20.36 4.01
C LEU A 388 3.11 -21.01 5.40
N PRO A 389 1.99 -21.26 6.10
CA PRO A 389 2.02 -21.71 7.48
C PRO A 389 2.65 -23.09 7.67
N GLU A 390 2.34 -24.04 6.79
CA GLU A 390 2.87 -25.40 6.86
C GLU A 390 4.39 -25.43 6.70
N GLU A 391 4.91 -24.55 5.85
CA GLU A 391 6.33 -24.38 5.61
C GLU A 391 6.97 -23.42 6.61
N ASN A 392 6.24 -22.74 7.50
CA ASN A 392 6.79 -21.70 8.37
C ASN A 392 7.61 -20.64 7.60
N VAL A 393 7.03 -20.15 6.49
CA VAL A 393 7.66 -19.20 5.57
C VAL A 393 6.86 -17.91 5.44
N VAL A 394 7.58 -16.79 5.38
CA VAL A 394 7.09 -15.51 4.87
C VAL A 394 7.92 -15.10 3.67
N ALA A 395 7.29 -14.74 2.56
CA ALA A 395 7.98 -14.15 1.41
C ALA A 395 7.40 -12.78 1.07
N VAL A 396 8.27 -11.80 0.88
CA VAL A 396 7.90 -10.44 0.47
C VAL A 396 8.46 -10.17 -0.91
N ILE A 397 7.59 -9.68 -1.80
CA ILE A 397 7.96 -9.26 -3.15
C ILE A 397 7.52 -7.80 -3.30
N LEU A 398 8.48 -6.94 -3.62
CA LEU A 398 8.23 -5.55 -3.97
C LEU A 398 8.58 -5.33 -5.44
N GLN A 399 7.67 -4.64 -6.14
CA GLN A 399 7.78 -4.40 -7.57
C GLN A 399 7.53 -2.95 -7.93
N GLU A 400 8.06 -2.56 -9.08
CA GLU A 400 7.72 -1.32 -9.73
C GLU A 400 6.28 -1.35 -10.23
N TRP A 401 5.40 -0.69 -9.49
CA TRP A 401 3.96 -0.78 -9.70
C TRP A 401 3.49 -0.01 -10.93
N ASN A 402 4.24 1.01 -11.37
CA ASN A 402 3.89 1.89 -12.49
C ASN A 402 4.39 1.37 -13.86
N MET A 403 5.20 0.32 -13.88
CA MET A 403 5.63 -0.36 -15.11
C MET A 403 4.55 -1.32 -15.61
N ARG A 404 4.50 -1.51 -16.93
CA ARG A 404 3.56 -2.46 -17.55
C ARG A 404 3.81 -3.88 -17.03
N LYS A 405 2.79 -4.46 -16.41
CA LYS A 405 2.80 -5.83 -15.90
C LYS A 405 2.77 -6.87 -17.03
N ASP A 406 3.62 -7.88 -16.93
CA ASP A 406 3.53 -9.13 -17.70
C ASP A 406 3.00 -10.23 -16.77
N SER A 407 1.68 -10.35 -16.69
CA SER A 407 1.05 -11.24 -15.71
C SER A 407 1.45 -12.70 -15.87
N ALA A 408 1.62 -13.20 -17.10
CA ALA A 408 1.98 -14.59 -17.33
C ALA A 408 3.39 -14.88 -16.83
N LYS A 409 4.36 -14.04 -17.21
CA LYS A 409 5.76 -14.18 -16.80
C LYS A 409 5.93 -14.00 -15.29
N GLU A 410 5.28 -13.00 -14.71
CA GLU A 410 5.35 -12.73 -13.26
C GLU A 410 4.69 -13.84 -12.44
N ASN A 411 3.55 -14.37 -12.87
CA ASN A 411 2.93 -15.51 -12.22
C ASN A 411 3.81 -16.76 -12.33
N ALA A 412 4.52 -16.97 -13.45
CA ALA A 412 5.47 -18.06 -13.59
C ALA A 412 6.65 -17.95 -12.60
N TYR A 413 7.20 -16.75 -12.38
CA TYR A 413 8.22 -16.54 -11.34
C TYR A 413 7.70 -16.79 -9.93
N LEU A 414 6.45 -16.41 -9.64
CA LEU A 414 5.82 -16.69 -8.35
C LEU A 414 5.55 -18.19 -8.17
N CYS A 415 5.08 -18.88 -9.20
CA CYS A 415 4.92 -20.33 -9.20
C CYS A 415 6.24 -21.06 -8.95
N ARG A 416 7.30 -20.59 -9.61
CA ARG A 416 8.64 -21.10 -9.37
C ARG A 416 9.09 -20.90 -7.93
N LEU A 417 8.86 -19.72 -7.36
CA LEU A 417 9.14 -19.46 -5.94
C LEU A 417 8.36 -20.40 -5.03
N LEU A 418 7.04 -20.54 -5.21
CA LEU A 418 6.20 -21.41 -4.40
C LEU A 418 6.68 -22.87 -4.46
N SER A 419 7.07 -23.37 -5.64
CA SER A 419 7.63 -24.73 -5.76
C SER A 419 8.89 -24.96 -4.92
N ILE A 420 9.76 -23.94 -4.85
CA ILE A 420 11.00 -24.00 -4.05
C ILE A 420 10.67 -23.95 -2.57
N LEU A 421 9.81 -23.00 -2.16
CA LEU A 421 9.48 -22.78 -0.76
C LEU A 421 8.72 -23.98 -0.15
N THR A 422 7.90 -24.66 -0.95
CA THR A 422 7.16 -25.87 -0.56
C THR A 422 7.94 -27.18 -0.76
N LYS A 423 9.16 -27.09 -1.32
CA LYS A 423 10.06 -28.22 -1.62
C LYS A 423 9.41 -29.29 -2.52
N GLU A 424 8.57 -28.88 -3.46
CA GLU A 424 8.02 -29.79 -4.45
C GLU A 424 9.03 -30.13 -5.56
N ASN A 425 8.99 -31.37 -6.05
CA ASN A 425 9.86 -31.81 -7.13
C ASN A 425 9.62 -31.02 -8.43
N LYS A 426 10.71 -30.69 -9.15
CA LYS A 426 10.69 -29.90 -10.41
C LYS A 426 9.73 -30.42 -11.50
N SER A 427 9.32 -31.70 -11.47
CA SER A 427 8.48 -32.30 -12.51
C SER A 427 7.00 -31.90 -12.45
N THR A 428 6.49 -31.44 -11.30
CA THR A 428 5.09 -30.99 -11.16
C THR A 428 4.90 -29.53 -11.57
N ALA A 429 5.87 -28.65 -11.30
CA ALA A 429 5.76 -27.21 -11.54
C ALA A 429 5.78 -26.81 -13.04
N TYR A 430 6.45 -27.57 -13.91
CA TYR A 430 6.53 -27.26 -15.34
C TYR A 430 5.29 -27.70 -16.12
N ASN A 431 4.58 -28.73 -15.66
CA ASN A 431 3.39 -29.27 -16.33
C ASN A 431 2.11 -28.47 -16.05
N THR A 432 2.07 -27.66 -14.98
CA THR A 432 0.96 -26.76 -14.64
C THR A 432 1.15 -25.33 -15.15
N ALA A 433 2.36 -24.94 -15.58
CA ALA A 433 2.62 -23.62 -16.17
C ALA A 433 2.32 -23.54 -17.68
N HIS A 434 2.10 -24.69 -18.35
CA HIS A 434 1.89 -24.81 -19.79
C HIS A 434 0.55 -25.48 -20.17
N LYS A 435 -0.37 -25.63 -19.22
CA LYS A 435 -1.79 -25.88 -19.46
C LYS A 435 -2.56 -24.65 -19.00
#